data_AF-A0A1G5Y1E2-F1
#
_entry.id   AF-A0A1G5Y1E2-F1
#
_cell.length_a   1.000
_cell.length_b   1.000
_cell.length_c   1.000
_cell.angle_alpha   90.00
_cell.angle_beta   90.00
_cell.angle_gamma   90.00
#
_symmetry.space_group_name_H-M   'P 1'
#
loop_
_entity.id
_entity.type
_entity.pdbx_description
1 polymer ?
#
loop_
_entity_poly.entity_id
_entity_poly.type
_entity_poly.pdbx_seq_one_letter_code
_entity_poly.pdbx_strand_id
1 'polypeptide(L)'
;LAYSRNDECLMSEDIISIMDMCHATGNVHLLWFERLLSNHFEGIIAHATYDISAAKIEGINNKIKTLRRQGYGYPDDEYFFLKLFDMSRKDYVRNPKSHKFCD
;
A
#
# COMPACT_ATOMS: atom_id res chain seq x y z
N LEU A 1 5.94 -4.18 15.94
CA LEU A 1 6.19 -3.53 17.24
C LEU A 1 5.28 -2.31 17.39
N ALA A 2 5.40 -1.25 16.56
CA ALA A 2 4.44 -0.14 16.55
C ALA A 2 3.08 -0.46 15.88
N TYR A 3 3.07 -0.91 14.62
CA TYR A 3 1.85 -1.26 13.87
C TYR A 3 1.13 -2.54 14.33
N SER A 4 1.62 -3.18 15.40
CA SER A 4 0.96 -4.30 16.07
C SER A 4 0.18 -3.86 17.31
N ARG A 5 0.23 -2.56 17.65
CA ARG A 5 -0.48 -1.98 18.80
C ARG A 5 -1.91 -1.65 18.38
N ASN A 6 -2.84 -1.87 19.30
CA ASN A 6 -4.26 -1.50 19.16
C ASN A 6 -4.63 -0.31 20.06
N ASP A 7 -3.62 0.40 20.57
CA ASP A 7 -3.76 1.55 21.45
C ASP A 7 -2.89 2.69 20.90
N GLU A 8 -3.49 3.86 20.72
CA GLU A 8 -2.83 5.01 20.10
C GLU A 8 -1.70 5.56 20.97
N CYS A 9 -1.84 5.51 22.30
CA CYS A 9 -0.82 6.00 23.22
C CYS A 9 0.45 5.16 23.11
N LEU A 10 0.31 3.83 23.20
CA LEU A 10 1.45 2.92 23.04
C LEU A 10 2.07 2.99 21.64
N MET A 11 1.25 3.15 20.60
CA MET A 11 1.77 3.33 19.24
C MET A 11 2.52 4.66 19.10
N SER A 12 2.02 5.73 19.73
CA SER A 12 2.65 7.05 19.71
C SER A 12 4.04 7.02 20.36
N GLU A 13 4.19 6.34 21.50
CA GLU A 13 5.47 6.16 22.17
C GLU A 13 6.47 5.39 21.30
N ASP A 14 6.02 4.29 20.67
CA ASP A 14 6.84 3.49 19.76
C ASP A 14 7.29 4.33 18.54
N ILE A 15 6.41 5.17 17.97
CA ILE A 15 6.72 6.02 16.81
C ILE A 15 7.66 7.18 17.19
N ILE A 16 7.46 7.82 18.35
CA ILE A 16 8.34 8.88 18.85
C ILE A 16 9.76 8.33 19.06
N SER A 17 9.89 7.14 19.66
CA SER A 17 11.17 6.47 19.84
C SER A 17 11.89 6.21 18.51
N ILE A 18 11.15 5.84 17.46
CA ILE A 18 11.71 5.67 16.10
C ILE A 18 12.16 7.02 15.53
N MET A 19 11.38 8.09 15.69
CA MET A 19 11.73 9.43 15.22
C MET A 19 13.01 9.95 15.89
N ASP A 20 13.14 9.79 17.21
CA ASP A 20 14.32 10.17 17.97
C ASP A 20 15.57 9.43 17.50
N MET A 21 15.45 8.12 17.24
CA MET A 21 16.54 7.31 16.70
C MET A 21 16.96 7.79 15.30
N CYS A 22 15.99 8.10 14.44
CA CYS A 22 16.25 8.62 13.09
C CYS A 22 16.97 9.98 13.14
N HIS A 23 16.54 10.86 14.05
CA HIS A 23 17.14 12.17 14.25
C HIS A 23 18.57 12.07 14.80
N ALA A 24 18.80 11.22 15.81
CA ALA A 24 20.11 11.02 16.43
C ALA A 24 21.16 10.46 15.46
N THR A 25 20.75 9.75 14.41
CA THR A 25 21.68 9.16 13.43
C THR A 25 22.35 10.22 12.56
N GLY A 26 21.76 11.41 12.38
CA GLY A 26 22.31 12.49 11.55
C GLY A 26 22.39 12.18 10.05
N ASN A 27 21.86 11.03 9.61
CA ASN A 27 21.83 10.64 8.20
C ASN A 27 20.71 11.38 7.47
N VAL A 28 21.01 11.98 6.32
CA VAL A 28 20.06 12.78 5.52
C VAL A 28 18.77 12.01 5.19
N HIS A 29 18.86 10.72 4.87
CA HIS A 29 17.69 9.89 4.55
C HIS A 29 16.83 9.60 5.78
N LEU A 30 17.45 9.39 6.94
CA LEU A 30 16.72 9.14 8.19
C LEU A 30 16.10 10.43 8.74
N LEU A 31 16.77 11.57 8.57
CA LEU A 31 16.18 12.88 8.86
C LEU A 31 14.98 13.18 7.97
N TRP A 32 15.05 12.81 6.68
CA TRP A 32 13.88 12.91 5.80
C TRP A 32 12.74 11.98 6.26
N PHE A 33 13.07 10.76 6.68
CA PHE A 33 12.09 9.80 7.15
C PHE A 33 11.43 10.24 8.47
N GLU A 34 12.20 10.81 9.40
CA GLU A 34 11.65 11.41 10.63
C GLU A 34 10.64 12.52 10.30
N ARG A 35 10.98 13.43 9.38
CA ARG A 35 10.05 14.48 8.92
C ARG A 35 8.79 13.90 8.30
N LEU A 36 8.91 12.81 7.53
CA LEU A 36 7.76 12.12 6.96
C LEU A 36 6.85 11.56 8.06
N LEU A 37 7.43 10.91 9.08
CA LEU A 37 6.67 10.41 10.23
C LEU A 37 6.00 11.53 11.00
N SER A 38 6.72 12.63 11.27
CA SER A 38 6.21 13.82 11.95
C SER A 38 4.98 14.41 11.23
N ASN A 39 5.09 14.61 9.92
CA ASN A 39 4.01 15.17 9.10
C ASN A 39 2.75 14.28 9.04
N HIS A 40 2.89 12.98 9.23
CA HIS A 40 1.80 12.00 9.16
C HIS A 40 1.46 11.37 10.52
N PHE A 41 1.98 11.92 11.61
CA PHE A 41 1.95 11.31 12.94
C PHE A 41 0.53 10.96 13.40
N GLU A 42 -0.40 11.92 13.30
CA GLU A 42 -1.81 11.73 13.67
C GLU A 42 -2.48 10.58 12.91
N GLY A 43 -2.25 10.49 11.60
CA GLY A 43 -2.82 9.42 10.77
C GLY A 43 -2.20 8.06 11.06
N ILE A 44 -0.92 8.03 11.44
CA ILE A 44 -0.21 6.80 11.82
C ILE A 44 -0.74 6.26 13.14
N ILE A 45 -0.91 7.10 14.17
CA ILE A 45 -1.42 6.64 15.47
C ILE A 45 -2.91 6.26 15.39
N ALA A 46 -3.71 6.95 14.57
CA ALA A 46 -5.11 6.63 14.35
C ALA A 46 -5.32 5.21 13.78
N HIS A 47 -4.30 4.63 13.14
CA HIS A 47 -4.33 3.24 12.68
C HIS A 47 -4.52 2.23 13.82
N ALA A 48 -4.01 2.53 15.02
CA ALA A 48 -4.17 1.65 16.18
C ALA A 48 -5.64 1.51 16.60
N THR A 49 -6.44 2.56 16.43
CA THR A 49 -7.89 2.55 16.69
C THR A 49 -8.68 2.08 15.48
N TYR A 50 -8.26 2.52 14.29
CA TYR A 50 -8.91 2.23 13.02
C TYR A 50 -7.97 1.41 12.13
N ASP A 51 -8.11 0.08 12.18
CA ASP A 51 -7.34 -0.83 11.33
C ASP A 51 -7.81 -0.79 9.86
N ILE A 52 -7.48 0.31 9.19
CA ILE A 52 -7.74 0.51 7.76
C ILE A 52 -6.52 0.00 6.98
N SER A 53 -6.67 -1.18 6.38
CA SER A 53 -5.64 -1.75 5.52
C SER A 53 -5.63 -1.13 4.12
N ALA A 54 -4.45 -0.71 3.64
CA ALA A 54 -4.23 -0.29 2.26
C ALA A 54 -4.18 -1.46 1.26
N ALA A 55 -4.16 -2.72 1.72
CA ALA A 55 -3.92 -3.90 0.89
C ALA A 55 -4.92 -4.03 -0.28
N LYS A 56 -6.19 -3.71 -0.05
CA LYS A 56 -7.22 -3.74 -1.10
C LYS A 56 -6.94 -2.73 -2.20
N ILE A 57 -6.62 -1.49 -1.82
CA ILE A 57 -6.32 -0.40 -2.76
C ILE A 57 -5.03 -0.71 -3.53
N GLU A 58 -4.00 -1.22 -2.86
CA GLU A 58 -2.77 -1.66 -3.49
C GLU A 58 -3.01 -2.78 -4.52
N GLY A 59 -3.85 -3.76 -4.16
CA GLY A 59 -4.28 -4.82 -5.05
C GLY A 59 -4.94 -4.28 -6.32
N ILE A 60 -5.86 -3.31 -6.19
CA ILE A 60 -6.49 -2.64 -7.34
C ILE A 60 -5.46 -1.86 -8.16
N ASN A 61 -4.54 -1.14 -7.54
CA ASN A 61 -3.46 -0.42 -8.24
C ASN A 61 -2.58 -1.36 -9.07
N ASN A 62 -2.28 -2.55 -8.54
CA ASN A 62 -1.52 -3.57 -9.27
C ASN A 62 -2.33 -4.17 -10.44
N LYS A 63 -3.64 -4.37 -10.25
CA LYS A 63 -4.56 -4.77 -11.33
C LYS A 63 -4.61 -3.71 -12.45
N ILE A 64 -4.76 -2.43 -12.11
CA ILE A 64 -4.70 -1.31 -13.07
C ILE A 64 -3.39 -1.32 -13.86
N LYS A 65 -2.25 -1.41 -13.16
CA LYS A 65 -0.91 -1.47 -13.80
C LYS A 65 -0.79 -2.67 -14.74
N THR A 66 -1.30 -3.83 -14.34
CA THR A 66 -1.26 -5.06 -15.17
C THR A 66 -2.12 -4.92 -16.41
N LEU A 67 -3.34 -4.40 -16.26
CA LEU A 67 -4.29 -4.24 -17.35
C LEU A 67 -3.73 -3.28 -18.42
N ARG A 68 -3.20 -2.13 -18.00
CA ARG A 68 -2.53 -1.15 -18.89
C ARG A 68 -1.29 -1.70 -19.61
N ARG A 69 -0.61 -2.72 -19.08
CA ARG A 69 0.53 -3.39 -19.75
C ARG A 69 0.09 -4.44 -20.78
N GLN A 70 -1.11 -5.00 -20.62
CA GLN A 70 -1.62 -6.07 -21.48
C GLN A 70 -2.38 -5.55 -22.71
N GLY A 71 -3.02 -4.38 -22.62
CA GLY A 71 -3.76 -3.78 -23.72
C GLY A 71 -3.33 -2.33 -23.97
N TYR A 72 -3.01 -2.02 -25.23
CA TYR A 72 -2.88 -0.64 -25.72
C TYR A 72 -4.23 -0.21 -26.31
N GLY A 73 -4.69 1.00 -25.99
CA GLY A 73 -5.86 1.61 -26.64
C GLY A 73 -7.21 1.04 -26.20
N TYR A 74 -7.53 1.08 -24.90
CA TYR A 74 -8.91 0.88 -24.47
C TYR A 74 -9.81 1.95 -25.12
N PRO A 75 -10.99 1.59 -25.65
CA PRO A 75 -11.86 2.52 -26.38
C PRO A 75 -12.24 3.76 -25.56
N ASP A 76 -12.51 3.55 -24.27
CA ASP A 76 -12.90 4.56 -23.31
C ASP A 76 -12.61 4.07 -21.87
N ASP A 77 -12.84 4.96 -20.90
CA ASP A 77 -12.65 4.66 -19.48
C ASP A 77 -13.68 3.66 -18.95
N GLU A 78 -14.91 3.67 -19.47
CA GLU A 78 -15.97 2.75 -19.03
C GLU A 78 -15.60 1.29 -19.34
N TYR A 79 -15.08 1.05 -20.54
CA TYR A 79 -14.58 -0.25 -20.96
C TYR A 79 -13.33 -0.66 -20.16
N PHE A 80 -12.46 0.30 -19.84
CA PHE A 80 -11.33 0.04 -18.95
C PHE A 80 -11.79 -0.39 -17.55
N PHE A 81 -12.75 0.32 -16.94
CA PHE A 81 -13.30 -0.04 -15.65
C PHE A 81 -14.06 -1.38 -15.68
N LEU A 82 -14.77 -1.68 -16.78
CA LEU A 82 -15.40 -2.98 -16.98
C LEU A 82 -14.37 -4.13 -16.93
N LYS A 83 -13.25 -3.98 -17.65
CA LYS A 83 -12.14 -4.95 -17.60
C LYS A 83 -11.49 -5.02 -16.22
N LEU A 84 -11.36 -3.89 -15.53
CA LEU A 84 -10.85 -3.84 -14.17
C LEU A 84 -11.76 -4.61 -13.20
N PHE A 85 -13.09 -4.47 -13.32
CA PHE A 85 -14.06 -5.22 -12.51
C PHE A 85 -14.04 -6.72 -12.81
N ASP A 86 -13.94 -7.13 -14.08
CA ASP A 86 -13.76 -8.54 -14.44
C ASP A 86 -12.52 -9.11 -13.75
N MET A 87 -11.40 -8.39 -13.82
CA MET A 87 -10.15 -8.83 -13.21
C MET A 87 -10.17 -8.73 -11.67
N SER A 88 -10.97 -7.83 -11.10
CA SER A 88 -11.09 -7.67 -9.65
C SER A 88 -11.79 -8.87 -9.01
N ARG A 89 -12.75 -9.48 -9.71
CA ARG A 89 -13.58 -10.61 -9.28
C ARG A 89 -12.97 -12.00 -9.52
N LYS A 90 -11.86 -12.10 -10.25
CA LYS A 90 -11.17 -13.37 -10.48
C LYS A 90 -10.58 -13.91 -9.18
N ASP A 91 -10.85 -15.18 -8.92
CA ASP A 91 -10.27 -15.91 -7.80
C ASP A 91 -8.75 -16.02 -7.92
N TYR A 92 -8.09 -16.01 -6.77
CA TYR A 92 -6.65 -16.25 -6.72
C TYR A 92 -6.35 -17.70 -7.09
N VAL A 93 -5.62 -17.88 -8.18
CA VAL A 93 -5.09 -19.18 -8.58
C VAL A 93 -3.63 -19.26 -8.14
N ARG A 94 -3.32 -20.19 -7.23
CA ARG A 94 -1.94 -20.49 -6.83
C ARG A 94 -1.21 -21.18 -8.00
N ASN A 95 -0.02 -20.68 -8.34
CA ASN A 95 0.86 -21.26 -9.36
C ASN A 95 0.18 -21.47 -10.74
N PRO A 96 -0.36 -20.40 -11.36
CA PRO A 96 -0.93 -20.51 -12.69
C PRO A 96 0.17 -20.88 -13.70
N LYS A 97 -0.18 -21.67 -14.73
CA LYS A 97 0.77 -22.01 -15.80
C LYS A 97 1.34 -20.72 -16.40
N SER A 98 2.67 -20.62 -16.46
CA SER A 98 3.37 -19.40 -16.88
C SER A 98 3.22 -19.11 -18.38
N HIS A 99 3.00 -20.16 -19.16
CA HIS A 99 2.75 -20.09 -20.60
C HIS A 99 1.26 -19.89 -20.83
N LYS A 100 0.91 -18.76 -21.45
CA LYS A 100 -0.39 -18.62 -22.12
C LYS A 100 -0.38 -19.61 -23.28
N PHE A 101 -1.44 -20.39 -23.46
CA PHE A 101 -1.61 -21.15 -24.70
C PHE A 101 -1.63 -20.12 -25.84
N CYS A 102 -0.60 -20.16 -26.68
CA CYS A 102 -0.61 -19.49 -27.97
C CYS A 102 -1.31 -20.47 -28.92
N ASP A 103 -2.54 -20.16 -29.29
CA ASP A 103 -3.19 -20.78 -30.46
C ASP A 103 -2.61 -20.17 -31.74
#